data_AF-A0A2I2GM12-F1
#
_entry.id   AF-A0A2I2GM12-F1
#
_cell.length_a   1.000
_cell.length_b   1.000
_cell.length_c   1.000
_cell.angle_alpha   90.00
_cell.angle_beta   90.00
_cell.angle_gamma   90.00
#
_symmetry.space_group_name_H-M   'P 1'
#
loop_
_entity.id
_entity.type
_entity.pdbx_description
1 polymer ?
#
loop_
_entity_poly.entity_id
_entity_poly.type
_entity_poly.pdbx_seq_one_letter_code
_entity_poly.pdbx_strand_id
1 'polypeptide(L)'
;MKYISLMLSMAGMSLAACSSLTLTSQLDVDTQISCSVVNGDVKISSEYIGALSLTGVKKITGSLNGTDLYHASSLSFPDLEEVGGALRLTGGFNEISMPNLDEVKGGFRLSSTQKVACEPWEALEKNGRIKGRYSCQSYTTPGIVA
;
A
#
# COMPACT_ATOMS: atom_id res chain seq x y z
N MET A 1 40.69 -18.72 -27.01
CA MET A 1 39.29 -18.95 -27.41
C MET A 1 38.49 -19.16 -26.12
N LYS A 2 38.04 -18.06 -25.51
CA LYS A 2 36.68 -17.50 -25.64
C LYS A 2 35.72 -18.30 -24.77
N TYR A 3 35.76 -18.01 -23.46
CA TYR A 3 34.80 -18.52 -22.49
C TYR A 3 33.43 -17.94 -22.84
N ILE A 4 32.60 -18.81 -23.40
CA ILE A 4 31.23 -18.54 -23.80
C ILE A 4 30.42 -18.25 -22.54
N SER A 5 29.82 -17.08 -22.55
CA SER A 5 28.89 -16.54 -21.59
C SER A 5 27.79 -17.56 -21.27
N LEU A 6 27.81 -18.14 -20.07
CA LEU A 6 26.60 -18.68 -19.48
C LEU A 6 25.72 -17.46 -19.16
N MET A 7 24.92 -17.04 -20.14
CA MET A 7 23.73 -16.25 -19.87
C MET A 7 22.88 -17.12 -18.94
N LEU A 8 22.87 -16.79 -17.65
CA LEU A 8 21.87 -17.29 -16.74
C LEU A 8 20.55 -16.82 -17.35
N SER A 9 19.87 -17.74 -18.04
CA SER A 9 18.52 -17.52 -18.53
C SER A 9 17.76 -16.93 -17.38
N MET A 10 17.25 -15.71 -17.56
CA MET A 10 16.27 -15.12 -16.66
C MET A 10 15.27 -16.23 -16.37
N ALA A 11 15.32 -16.77 -15.15
CA ALA A 11 14.13 -17.38 -14.61
C ALA A 11 13.11 -16.26 -14.76
N GLY A 12 12.14 -16.47 -15.65
CA GLY A 12 10.90 -15.73 -15.55
C GLY A 12 10.48 -16.00 -14.12
N MET A 13 10.78 -15.05 -13.22
CA MET A 13 10.22 -15.03 -11.90
C MET A 13 8.74 -15.10 -12.20
N SER A 14 8.15 -16.28 -12.01
CA SER A 14 6.71 -16.40 -12.00
C SER A 14 6.32 -15.48 -10.86
N LEU A 15 6.03 -14.21 -11.19
CA LEU A 15 5.42 -13.27 -10.28
C LEU A 15 4.12 -13.98 -9.95
N ALA A 16 4.11 -14.68 -8.82
CA ALA A 16 2.89 -15.23 -8.28
C ALA A 16 1.97 -14.02 -8.22
N ALA A 17 0.93 -14.08 -9.06
CA ALA A 17 -0.01 -13.00 -9.26
C ALA A 17 -1.30 -13.46 -8.61
N CYS A 18 -1.75 -12.76 -7.58
CA CYS A 18 -3.04 -13.04 -6.96
C CYS A 18 -4.15 -12.26 -7.67
N SER A 19 -5.39 -12.71 -7.54
CA SER A 19 -6.59 -11.95 -7.94
C SER A 19 -6.91 -10.81 -6.96
N SER A 20 -8.08 -10.16 -7.07
CA SER A 20 -8.56 -9.15 -6.12
C SER A 20 -8.84 -9.71 -4.72
N LEU A 21 -8.43 -9.00 -3.67
CA LEU A 21 -8.31 -9.52 -2.30
C LEU A 21 -9.17 -8.74 -1.33
N THR A 22 -9.76 -9.42 -0.37
CA THR A 22 -10.46 -8.79 0.75
C THR A 22 -9.84 -9.26 2.05
N LEU A 23 -9.16 -8.35 2.75
CA LEU A 23 -8.49 -8.59 4.01
C LEU A 23 -9.50 -8.39 5.13
N THR A 24 -9.96 -9.49 5.72
CA THR A 24 -10.87 -9.51 6.88
C THR A 24 -10.15 -9.89 8.17
N SER A 25 -9.03 -10.62 8.05
CA SER A 25 -8.17 -10.99 9.16
C SER A 25 -6.71 -11.16 8.70
N GLN A 26 -5.77 -11.28 9.65
CA GLN A 26 -4.36 -11.54 9.34
C GLN A 26 -4.13 -12.86 8.60
N LEU A 27 -5.07 -13.82 8.69
CA LEU A 27 -4.96 -15.08 7.97
C LEU A 27 -5.12 -14.88 6.46
N ASP A 28 -5.89 -13.87 6.03
CA ASP A 28 -6.02 -13.51 4.61
C ASP A 28 -4.71 -12.90 4.07
N VAL A 29 -3.92 -12.29 4.96
CA VAL A 29 -2.62 -11.72 4.61
C VAL A 29 -1.58 -12.84 4.48
N ASP A 30 -1.52 -13.73 5.47
CA ASP A 30 -0.59 -14.87 5.53
C ASP A 30 -0.78 -15.87 4.40
N THR A 31 -2.03 -16.12 3.99
CA THR A 31 -2.35 -17.02 2.88
C THR A 31 -2.04 -16.42 1.51
N GLN A 32 -1.74 -15.12 1.43
CA GLN A 32 -1.53 -14.38 0.19
C GLN A 32 -0.15 -13.76 0.02
N ILE A 33 0.71 -13.87 1.04
CA ILE A 33 2.10 -13.39 1.04
C ILE A 33 2.99 -14.04 -0.03
N SER A 34 2.54 -15.11 -0.71
CA SER A 34 3.33 -15.72 -1.80
C SER A 34 3.29 -14.95 -3.12
N CYS A 35 2.39 -13.98 -3.30
CA CYS A 35 2.30 -13.21 -4.55
C CYS A 35 2.97 -11.84 -4.49
N SER A 36 3.80 -11.55 -5.48
CA SER A 36 4.46 -10.25 -5.62
C SER A 36 3.57 -9.22 -6.34
N VAL A 37 2.55 -9.66 -7.06
CA VAL A 37 1.62 -8.78 -7.79
C VAL A 37 0.18 -9.16 -7.46
N VAL A 38 -0.64 -8.17 -7.13
CA VAL A 38 -2.09 -8.33 -7.02
C VAL A 38 -2.72 -7.81 -8.31
N ASN A 39 -3.27 -8.71 -9.11
CA ASN A 39 -3.97 -8.38 -10.33
C ASN A 39 -5.45 -8.08 -10.05
N GLY A 40 -5.70 -6.96 -9.37
CA GLY A 40 -7.02 -6.53 -8.95
C GLY A 40 -6.96 -5.52 -7.81
N ASP A 41 -8.10 -5.33 -7.16
CA ASP A 41 -8.21 -4.44 -6.01
C ASP A 41 -7.82 -5.16 -4.71
N VAL A 42 -7.25 -4.42 -3.76
CA VAL A 42 -7.05 -4.87 -2.38
C VAL A 42 -8.02 -4.09 -1.51
N LYS A 43 -8.94 -4.79 -0.85
CA LYS A 43 -9.92 -4.20 0.05
C LYS A 43 -9.60 -4.61 1.49
N ILE A 44 -9.53 -3.65 2.41
CA ILE A 44 -9.45 -3.91 3.85
C ILE A 44 -10.86 -3.75 4.41
N SER A 45 -11.37 -4.79 5.06
CA SER A 45 -12.69 -4.75 5.70
C SER A 45 -12.69 -3.77 6.87
N SER A 46 -13.81 -3.07 7.09
CA SER A 46 -14.02 -2.23 8.28
C SER A 46 -14.01 -3.04 9.58
N GLU A 47 -14.24 -4.34 9.48
CA GLU A 47 -14.18 -5.28 10.60
C GLU A 47 -12.75 -5.72 10.95
N TYR A 48 -11.74 -5.28 10.20
CA TYR A 48 -10.36 -5.65 10.46
C TYR A 48 -9.89 -5.04 11.80
N ILE A 49 -9.31 -5.88 12.67
CA ILE A 49 -8.89 -5.49 14.01
C ILE A 49 -7.38 -5.70 14.17
N GLY A 50 -6.71 -4.69 14.75
CA GLY A 50 -5.30 -4.75 15.11
C GLY A 50 -4.36 -4.26 14.01
N ALA A 51 -3.10 -4.70 14.07
CA ALA A 51 -2.08 -4.33 13.10
C ALA A 51 -2.29 -5.12 11.80
N LEU A 52 -2.15 -4.51 10.63
CA LEU A 52 -2.11 -5.12 9.31
C LEU A 52 -0.71 -4.97 8.73
N SER A 53 -0.13 -6.06 8.20
CA SER A 53 1.19 -6.01 7.58
C SER A 53 1.22 -6.85 6.31
N LEU A 54 1.10 -6.22 5.15
CA LEU A 54 1.15 -6.89 3.85
C LEU A 54 2.58 -6.90 3.31
N THR A 55 3.32 -7.97 3.59
CA THR A 55 4.67 -8.21 3.06
C THR A 55 4.60 -8.97 1.72
N GLY A 56 5.66 -8.89 0.93
CA GLY A 56 5.82 -9.61 -0.35
C GLY A 56 5.12 -8.97 -1.55
N VAL A 57 3.99 -8.26 -1.35
CA VAL A 57 3.26 -7.59 -2.43
C VAL A 57 3.97 -6.30 -2.84
N LYS A 58 4.52 -6.30 -4.06
CA LYS A 58 5.23 -5.15 -4.66
C LYS A 58 4.31 -4.27 -5.49
N LYS A 59 3.32 -4.86 -6.15
CA LYS A 59 2.48 -4.14 -7.10
C LYS A 59 1.02 -4.54 -6.97
N ILE A 60 0.15 -3.54 -6.96
CA ILE A 60 -1.31 -3.72 -7.05
C ILE A 60 -1.74 -3.11 -8.37
N THR A 61 -2.30 -3.88 -9.29
CA THR A 61 -2.76 -3.36 -10.59
C THR A 61 -4.07 -2.57 -10.47
N GLY A 62 -4.90 -2.91 -9.49
CA GLY A 62 -6.11 -2.18 -9.14
C GLY A 62 -5.89 -1.16 -8.01
N SER A 63 -6.94 -0.94 -7.23
CA SER A 63 -7.02 0.05 -6.17
C SER A 63 -6.87 -0.59 -4.79
N LEU A 64 -6.20 0.11 -3.87
CA LEU A 64 -6.13 -0.26 -2.47
C LEU A 64 -7.17 0.56 -1.69
N ASN A 65 -8.18 -0.09 -1.15
CA ASN A 65 -9.32 0.56 -0.49
C ASN A 65 -9.52 0.03 0.94
N GLY A 66 -9.65 0.93 1.90
CA GLY A 66 -10.02 0.64 3.28
C GLY A 66 -10.84 1.80 3.80
N THR A 67 -12.03 1.53 4.31
CA THR A 67 -12.95 2.56 4.82
C THR A 67 -13.46 2.09 6.18
N ASP A 68 -13.71 3.04 7.08
CA ASP A 68 -14.16 2.78 8.45
C ASP A 68 -13.23 1.83 9.23
N LEU A 69 -11.92 1.95 9.00
CA LEU A 69 -10.88 1.17 9.69
C LEU A 69 -10.62 1.73 11.11
N TYR A 70 -11.66 1.79 11.95
CA TYR A 70 -11.57 2.31 13.32
C TYR A 70 -10.95 1.32 14.31
N HIS A 71 -10.99 0.03 13.98
CA HIS A 71 -10.44 -1.05 14.81
C HIS A 71 -9.04 -1.49 14.36
N ALA A 72 -8.56 -0.99 13.22
CA ALA A 72 -7.19 -1.19 12.78
C ALA A 72 -6.24 -0.27 13.55
N SER A 73 -5.19 -0.81 14.15
CA SER A 73 -4.19 -0.02 14.86
C SER A 73 -3.12 0.52 13.91
N SER A 74 -2.51 -0.36 13.11
CA SER A 74 -1.44 0.01 12.18
C SER A 74 -1.64 -0.63 10.81
N LEU A 75 -1.22 0.06 9.75
CA LEU A 75 -1.29 -0.41 8.37
C LEU A 75 0.11 -0.36 7.73
N SER A 76 0.73 -1.51 7.50
CA SER A 76 2.09 -1.60 6.97
C SER A 76 2.09 -2.31 5.61
N PHE A 77 2.72 -1.69 4.62
CA PHE A 77 2.94 -2.24 3.28
C PHE A 77 4.42 -2.06 2.92
N PRO A 78 5.33 -2.81 3.57
CA PRO A 78 6.77 -2.59 3.45
C PRO A 78 7.28 -2.78 2.03
N ASP A 79 6.73 -3.73 1.27
CA ASP A 79 7.24 -4.07 -0.07
C ASP A 79 6.48 -3.37 -1.20
N LEU A 80 5.41 -2.64 -0.90
CA LEU A 80 4.53 -2.05 -1.92
C LEU A 80 5.22 -0.88 -2.62
N GLU A 81 5.44 -1.03 -3.92
CA GLU A 81 6.13 -0.09 -4.80
C GLU A 81 5.15 0.66 -5.73
N GLU A 82 4.17 -0.03 -6.31
CA GLU A 82 3.27 0.56 -7.31
C GLU A 82 1.79 0.23 -7.05
N VAL A 83 0.93 1.25 -7.14
CA VAL A 83 -0.52 1.11 -7.18
C VAL A 83 -1.05 1.62 -8.52
N GLY A 84 -1.62 0.73 -9.32
CA GLY A 84 -2.17 1.02 -10.65
C GLY A 84 -3.49 1.77 -10.61
N GLY A 85 -4.27 1.61 -9.53
CA GLY A 85 -5.52 2.30 -9.28
C GLY A 85 -5.39 3.40 -8.23
N ALA A 86 -6.48 3.64 -7.51
CA ALA A 86 -6.51 4.61 -6.42
C ALA A 86 -6.10 3.97 -5.09
N LEU A 87 -5.43 4.73 -4.24
CA LEU A 87 -5.18 4.38 -2.85
C LEU A 87 -6.15 5.19 -1.98
N ARG A 88 -7.03 4.52 -1.24
CA ARG A 88 -8.04 5.16 -0.39
C ARG A 88 -8.07 4.46 0.96
N LEU A 89 -7.60 5.13 2.00
CA LEU A 89 -7.60 4.61 3.37
C LEU A 89 -8.24 5.63 4.30
N THR A 90 -9.34 5.24 4.93
CA THR A 90 -10.07 6.06 5.91
C THR A 90 -10.32 5.26 7.17
N GLY A 91 -10.02 5.82 8.35
CA GLY A 91 -10.29 5.15 9.62
C GLY A 91 -9.69 5.83 10.85
N GLY A 92 -9.41 5.03 11.87
CA GLY A 92 -8.85 5.45 13.15
C GLY A 92 -7.45 4.91 13.45
N PHE A 93 -6.74 4.43 12.42
CA PHE A 93 -5.38 3.87 12.56
C PHE A 93 -4.37 4.95 12.97
N ASN A 94 -3.50 4.61 13.93
CA ASN A 94 -2.47 5.53 14.45
C ASN A 94 -1.17 5.46 13.65
N GLU A 95 -0.91 4.37 12.94
CA GLU A 95 0.32 4.17 12.19
C GLU A 95 0.03 3.68 10.78
N ILE A 96 0.74 4.24 9.81
CA ILE A 96 0.69 3.81 8.43
C ILE A 96 2.07 3.95 7.80
N SER A 97 2.54 2.91 7.12
CA SER A 97 3.88 2.86 6.55
C SER A 97 3.86 2.19 5.18
N MET A 98 4.43 2.86 4.18
CA MET A 98 4.61 2.37 2.81
C MET A 98 5.96 2.89 2.28
N PRO A 99 7.08 2.44 2.88
CA PRO A 99 8.39 3.06 2.69
C PRO A 99 8.91 2.93 1.25
N ASN A 100 8.51 1.86 0.55
CA ASN A 100 8.93 1.59 -0.82
C ASN A 100 7.93 2.11 -1.87
N LEU A 101 6.86 2.78 -1.46
CA LEU A 101 5.86 3.28 -2.41
C LEU A 101 6.50 4.33 -3.31
N ASP A 102 6.51 4.02 -4.60
CA ASP A 102 7.21 4.79 -5.61
C ASP A 102 6.23 5.46 -6.58
N GLU A 103 5.08 4.83 -6.89
CA GLU A 103 4.08 5.38 -7.80
C GLU A 103 2.64 5.00 -7.47
N VAL A 104 1.73 5.97 -7.63
CA VAL A 104 0.28 5.76 -7.61
C VAL A 104 -0.32 6.35 -8.87
N LYS A 105 -0.80 5.49 -9.77
CA LYS A 105 -1.38 5.90 -11.06
C LYS A 105 -2.79 6.47 -10.92
N GLY A 106 -3.49 6.20 -9.82
CA GLY A 106 -4.77 6.82 -9.49
C GLY A 106 -4.66 7.95 -8.46
N GLY A 107 -5.76 8.21 -7.76
CA GLY A 107 -5.78 9.19 -6.66
C GLY A 107 -5.30 8.58 -5.35
N PHE A 108 -4.66 9.39 -4.51
CA PHE A 108 -4.23 9.02 -3.17
C PHE A 108 -5.10 9.76 -2.15
N ARG A 109 -5.85 9.03 -1.34
CA ARG A 109 -6.64 9.56 -0.23
C ARG A 109 -6.30 8.80 1.04
N LEU A 110 -5.79 9.51 2.03
CA LEU A 110 -5.52 8.98 3.35
C LEU A 110 -6.24 9.87 4.35
N SER A 111 -7.09 9.31 5.20
CA SER A 111 -7.84 10.04 6.21
C SER A 111 -7.83 9.27 7.52
N SER A 112 -7.18 9.79 8.54
CA SER A 112 -7.18 9.18 9.87
C SER A 112 -7.68 10.16 10.92
N THR A 113 -8.45 9.66 11.90
CA THR A 113 -8.80 10.41 13.11
C THR A 113 -7.63 10.52 14.09
N GLN A 114 -6.50 9.88 13.81
CA GLN A 114 -5.26 9.94 14.60
C GLN A 114 -4.17 10.73 13.86
N LYS A 115 -3.09 11.04 14.58
CA LYS A 115 -1.90 11.69 14.00
C LYS A 115 -1.13 10.66 13.15
N VAL A 116 -1.07 10.90 11.84
CA VAL A 116 -0.36 10.04 10.87
C VAL A 116 0.58 10.88 10.02
N ALA A 117 1.72 10.31 9.58
CA ALA A 117 2.73 11.03 8.83
C ALA A 117 2.38 11.08 7.34
N CYS A 118 2.02 12.26 6.82
CA CYS A 118 1.71 12.46 5.39
C CYS A 118 2.93 12.82 4.53
N GLU A 119 4.00 13.33 5.15
CA GLU A 119 5.20 13.87 4.47
C GLU A 119 5.79 12.95 3.39
N PRO A 120 5.95 11.62 3.60
CA PRO A 120 6.56 10.74 2.59
C PRO A 120 5.79 10.73 1.28
N TRP A 121 4.46 10.78 1.34
CA TRP A 121 3.58 10.73 0.17
C TRP A 121 3.34 12.09 -0.45
N GLU A 122 3.45 13.18 0.31
CA GLU A 122 3.47 14.52 -0.24
C GLU A 122 4.67 14.74 -1.16
N ALA A 123 5.83 14.19 -0.81
CA ALA A 123 7.01 14.21 -1.69
C ALA A 123 6.76 13.46 -3.02
N LEU A 124 6.05 12.33 -2.98
CA LEU A 124 5.67 11.59 -4.19
C LEU A 124 4.71 12.39 -5.08
N GLU A 125 3.74 13.07 -4.47
CA GLU A 125 2.83 13.96 -5.19
C GLU A 125 3.58 15.09 -5.89
N LYS A 126 4.45 15.79 -5.16
CA LYS A 126 5.28 16.88 -5.69
C LYS A 126 6.19 16.43 -6.83
N ASN A 127 6.68 15.20 -6.76
CA ASN A 127 7.48 14.56 -7.82
C ASN A 127 6.63 13.98 -8.96
N GLY A 128 5.32 14.21 -8.97
CA GLY A 128 4.40 13.75 -10.01
C GLY A 128 4.26 12.21 -10.06
N ARG A 129 4.57 11.52 -8.96
CA ARG A 129 4.43 10.06 -8.83
C ARG A 129 3.02 9.64 -8.42
N ILE A 130 2.24 10.58 -7.88
CA ILE A 130 0.79 10.41 -7.69
C ILE A 130 0.10 11.12 -8.85
N LYS A 131 -0.47 10.35 -9.79
CA LYS A 131 -1.03 10.90 -11.03
C LYS A 131 -2.44 11.46 -10.86
N GLY A 132 -3.17 10.99 -9.85
CA GLY A 132 -4.51 11.47 -9.52
C GLY A 132 -4.52 12.48 -8.37
N ARG A 133 -5.72 12.76 -7.85
CA ARG A 133 -5.89 13.68 -6.71
C ARG A 133 -5.22 13.12 -5.46
N TYR A 134 -4.32 13.90 -4.86
CA TYR A 134 -3.77 13.66 -3.54
C TYR A 134 -4.60 14.34 -2.45
N SER A 135 -4.81 13.64 -1.35
CA SER A 135 -5.45 14.15 -0.14
C SER A 135 -4.99 13.34 1.05
N CYS A 136 -4.25 13.96 1.96
CA CYS A 136 -3.89 13.37 3.24
C CYS A 136 -4.48 14.21 4.37
N GLN A 137 -5.39 13.63 5.14
CA GLN A 137 -6.11 14.24 6.25
C GLN A 137 -5.83 13.45 7.52
N SER A 138 -4.76 13.80 8.22
CA SER A 138 -4.49 13.32 9.58
C SER A 138 -5.17 14.20 10.61
N TYR A 139 -5.40 13.70 11.83
CA TYR A 139 -5.64 14.58 12.96
C TYR A 139 -4.39 15.42 13.21
N THR A 140 -4.43 16.65 12.73
CA THR A 140 -3.56 17.72 13.20
C THR A 140 -4.19 18.22 14.48
N THR A 141 -3.48 18.16 15.60
CA THR A 141 -3.87 18.92 16.79
C THR A 141 -4.16 20.35 16.33
N PRO A 142 -5.36 20.91 16.57
CA PRO A 142 -5.66 22.28 16.20
C PRO A 142 -4.70 23.21 16.97
N GLY A 143 -3.73 23.77 16.25
CA GLY A 143 -2.91 24.91 16.69
C GLY A 143 -1.92 24.67 17.84
N ILE A 144 -0.65 24.52 17.49
CA ILE A 144 0.37 25.38 18.10
C ILE A 144 1.10 26.05 16.93
N VAL A 145 0.55 27.17 16.49
CA VAL A 145 1.38 28.23 15.91
C VAL A 145 2.08 28.87 17.10
N ALA A 146 3.39 28.64 17.22
CA ALA A 146 4.26 29.40 18.10
C ALA A 146 5.10 30.33 17.23
#